data_AF-A0A8B6HMB5-F1
#
_entry.id   AF-A0A8B6HMB5-F1
#
_cell.length_a   1.000
_cell.length_b   1.000
_cell.length_c   1.000
_cell.angle_alpha   90.00
_cell.angle_beta   90.00
_cell.angle_gamma   90.00
#
_symmetry.space_group_name_H-M   'P 1'
#
loop_
_entity.id
_entity.type
_entity.pdbx_description
1 polymer ?
#
loop_
_entity_poly.entity_id
_entity_poly.type
_entity_poly.pdbx_seq_one_letter_code
_entity_poly.pdbx_strand_id
1 'polypeptide(L)'
;MSLKNEGTKFSAQVIDVNKLSTNIKLMLDKAEIDCSNRNIINHSGKVSYVTALYNSGFDDSAVKSRSDHRSNAVEIYKRQSIEMSRNISDALQPPLPAVSDDKENIPTISNVSCSRPTDQKAQSNNDENELIIHVLKSAKRLKVVSFDGKVMSFDM
;
A
#
# COMPACT_ATOMS: atom_id res chain seq x y z
N MET A 1 1.08 -27.20 -20.84
CA MET A 1 1.35 -28.05 -19.67
C MET A 1 0.23 -27.84 -18.67
N SER A 2 -0.52 -28.90 -18.36
CA SER A 2 -1.70 -28.83 -17.50
C SER A 2 -1.28 -28.79 -16.03
N LEU A 3 -1.45 -27.66 -15.36
CA LEU A 3 -1.24 -27.55 -13.91
C LEU A 3 -2.45 -28.18 -13.21
N LYS A 4 -2.27 -29.40 -12.70
CA LYS A 4 -3.28 -30.09 -11.89
C LYS A 4 -3.55 -29.25 -10.65
N ASN A 5 -4.80 -28.83 -10.48
CA ASN A 5 -5.28 -28.04 -9.36
C ASN A 5 -5.51 -28.97 -8.15
N GLU A 6 -4.42 -29.57 -7.65
CA GLU A 6 -4.43 -30.29 -6.39
C GLU A 6 -4.42 -29.24 -5.28
N GLY A 7 -5.53 -29.13 -4.52
CA GLY A 7 -5.63 -28.21 -3.39
C GLY A 7 -4.42 -28.35 -2.45
N THR A 8 -3.99 -27.23 -1.87
CA THR A 8 -2.83 -27.19 -0.98
C THR A 8 -3.06 -28.10 0.24
N LYS A 9 -2.33 -29.21 0.33
CA LYS A 9 -2.43 -30.19 1.42
C LYS A 9 -1.52 -29.74 2.58
N PHE A 10 -2.08 -29.63 3.79
CA PHE A 10 -1.31 -29.34 5.00
C PHE A 10 -0.82 -30.66 5.62
N SER A 11 0.41 -30.69 6.11
CA SER A 11 0.96 -31.83 6.87
C SER A 11 1.66 -31.32 8.14
N ALA A 12 1.71 -32.15 9.17
CA ALA A 12 2.41 -31.85 10.42
C ALA A 12 3.93 -32.05 10.34
N GLN A 13 4.47 -32.36 9.16
CA GLN A 13 5.89 -32.62 8.98
C GLN A 13 6.69 -31.33 9.06
N VAL A 14 7.87 -31.41 9.68
CA VAL A 14 8.84 -30.31 9.69
C VAL A 14 9.31 -30.07 8.25
N ILE A 15 9.21 -28.83 7.80
CA ILE A 15 9.59 -28.42 6.44
C ILE A 15 11.00 -27.84 6.48
N ASP A 16 11.85 -28.24 5.54
CA ASP A 16 13.20 -27.68 5.39
C ASP A 16 13.16 -26.20 4.96
N VAL A 17 14.20 -25.45 5.33
CA VAL A 17 14.35 -24.00 5.05
C VAL A 17 14.26 -23.72 3.55
N ASN A 18 14.85 -24.58 2.71
CA ASN A 18 14.79 -24.45 1.26
C ASN A 18 13.37 -24.62 0.73
N LYS A 19 12.66 -25.63 1.26
CA LYS A 19 11.28 -25.92 0.88
C LYS A 19 10.34 -24.79 1.31
N LEU A 20 10.57 -24.21 2.49
CA LEU A 20 9.82 -23.03 2.95
C LEU A 20 10.03 -21.83 2.01
N SER A 21 11.27 -21.57 1.59
CA SER A 21 11.60 -20.50 0.64
C SER A 21 10.88 -20.69 -0.70
N THR A 22 10.86 -21.93 -1.23
CA THR A 22 10.08 -22.27 -2.44
C THR A 22 8.58 -22.05 -2.24
N ASN A 23 8.03 -22.46 -1.10
CA ASN A 23 6.61 -22.30 -0.81
C ASN A 23 6.21 -20.82 -0.75
N ILE A 24 7.03 -19.94 -0.17
CA ILE A 24 6.77 -18.50 -0.15
C ILE A 24 6.68 -17.94 -1.57
N LYS A 25 7.63 -18.28 -2.44
CA LYS A 25 7.61 -17.84 -3.84
C LYS A 25 6.36 -18.32 -4.58
N LEU A 26 5.98 -19.59 -4.36
CA LEU A 26 4.75 -20.16 -4.91
C LEU A 26 3.50 -19.42 -4.42
N MET A 27 3.43 -19.07 -3.13
CA MET A 27 2.29 -18.35 -2.56
C MET A 27 2.18 -16.94 -3.16
N LEU A 28 3.30 -16.26 -3.37
CA LEU A 28 3.32 -14.92 -3.97
C LEU A 28 2.95 -14.95 -5.45
N ASP A 29 3.43 -15.95 -6.19
CA ASP A 29 3.07 -16.19 -7.59
C ASP A 29 1.56 -16.47 -7.74
N LYS A 30 1.00 -17.34 -6.88
CA LYS A 30 -0.45 -17.61 -6.84
C LYS A 30 -1.30 -16.40 -6.44
N ALA A 31 -0.71 -15.44 -5.71
CA ALA A 31 -1.35 -14.19 -5.35
C ALA A 31 -1.16 -13.10 -6.41
N GLU A 32 -0.55 -13.43 -7.56
CA GLU A 32 -0.25 -12.50 -8.66
C GLU A 32 0.62 -11.32 -8.23
N ILE A 33 1.47 -11.52 -7.21
CA ILE A 33 2.40 -10.51 -6.73
C ILE A 33 3.70 -10.61 -7.54
N ASP A 34 3.99 -9.59 -8.33
CA ASP A 34 5.25 -9.52 -9.08
C ASP A 34 6.46 -9.48 -8.14
N CYS A 35 7.29 -10.52 -8.25
CA CYS A 35 8.52 -10.71 -7.49
C CYS A 35 9.76 -10.72 -8.38
N SER A 36 9.63 -10.50 -9.70
CA SER A 36 10.73 -10.60 -10.68
C SER A 36 11.94 -9.74 -10.31
N ASN A 37 11.70 -8.53 -9.80
CA ASN A 37 12.74 -7.57 -9.42
C ASN A 37 13.12 -7.62 -7.93
N ARG A 38 12.65 -8.63 -7.17
CA ARG A 38 12.85 -8.69 -5.71
C ARG A 38 13.31 -10.07 -5.26
N ASN A 39 14.41 -10.12 -4.50
CA ASN A 39 14.82 -11.35 -3.83
C ASN A 39 14.04 -11.55 -2.52
N ILE A 40 12.90 -12.23 -2.60
CA ILE A 40 12.06 -12.53 -1.44
C ILE A 40 12.46 -13.88 -0.84
N ILE A 41 12.85 -13.84 0.44
CA ILE A 41 13.28 -14.98 1.25
C ILE A 41 12.56 -14.98 2.60
N ASN A 42 12.76 -16.03 3.39
CA ASN A 42 12.15 -16.15 4.73
C ASN A 42 12.43 -14.92 5.61
N HIS A 43 13.65 -14.38 5.56
CA HIS A 43 13.99 -13.16 6.31
C HIS A 43 13.15 -11.95 5.88
N SER A 44 12.80 -11.82 4.59
CA SER A 44 11.91 -10.77 4.09
C SER A 44 10.55 -10.80 4.79
N GLY A 45 10.02 -11.98 5.09
CA GLY A 45 8.79 -12.14 5.87
C GLY A 45 8.93 -11.60 7.29
N LYS A 46 10.05 -11.88 7.97
CA LYS A 46 10.34 -11.33 9.30
C LYS A 46 10.42 -9.80 9.26
N VAL A 47 11.09 -9.24 8.26
CA VAL A 47 11.19 -7.78 8.06
C VAL A 47 9.81 -7.16 7.87
N SER A 48 8.98 -7.73 7.00
CA SER A 48 7.61 -7.25 6.77
C SER A 48 6.75 -7.29 8.04
N TYR A 49 6.85 -8.38 8.80
CA TYR A 49 6.16 -8.53 10.09
C TYR A 49 6.56 -7.44 11.09
N VAL A 50 7.86 -7.22 11.28
CA VAL A 50 8.35 -6.19 12.22
C VAL A 50 7.98 -4.78 11.76
N THR A 51 8.09 -4.51 10.46
CA THR A 51 7.71 -3.22 9.87
C THR A 51 6.22 -2.93 10.10
N ALA A 52 5.36 -3.95 9.94
CA ALA A 52 3.92 -3.82 10.19
C ALA A 52 3.61 -3.51 11.66
N LEU A 53 4.35 -4.10 12.61
CA LEU A 53 4.20 -3.77 14.03
C LEU A 53 4.54 -2.30 14.32
N TYR A 54 5.64 -1.80 13.76
CA TYR A 54 6.00 -0.39 13.91
C TYR A 54 4.96 0.55 13.29
N ASN A 55 4.47 0.23 12.09
CA ASN A 55 3.44 1.01 11.42
C ASN A 55 2.10 1.01 12.18
N SER A 56 1.85 -0.02 12.99
CA SER A 56 0.66 -0.10 13.85
C SER A 56 0.81 0.74 15.14
N GLY A 57 1.97 1.37 15.37
CA GLY A 57 2.21 2.25 16.52
C GLY A 57 2.61 1.52 17.81
N PHE A 58 3.01 0.25 17.75
CA PHE A 58 3.52 -0.47 18.93
C PHE A 58 4.87 0.09 19.39
N ASP A 59 5.10 0.02 20.70
CA ASP A 59 6.34 0.50 21.31
C ASP A 59 7.54 -0.40 20.97
N ASP A 60 8.73 0.20 21.01
CA ASP A 60 9.98 -0.48 20.68
C ASP A 60 10.25 -1.70 21.55
N SER A 61 9.86 -1.68 22.83
CA SER A 61 10.12 -2.78 23.76
C SER A 61 9.25 -3.99 23.42
N ALA A 62 7.95 -3.77 23.15
CA ALA A 62 7.04 -4.80 22.71
C ALA A 62 7.48 -5.39 21.36
N VAL A 63 7.86 -4.55 20.39
CA VAL A 63 8.33 -5.02 19.09
C VAL A 63 9.63 -5.84 19.23
N LYS A 64 10.60 -5.40 20.04
CA LYS A 64 11.83 -6.14 20.35
C LYS A 64 11.53 -7.50 20.96
N SER A 65 10.67 -7.53 21.99
CA SER A 65 10.26 -8.76 22.68
C SER A 65 9.56 -9.75 21.75
N ARG A 66 8.60 -9.28 20.93
CA ARG A 66 7.80 -10.13 20.04
C ARG A 66 8.55 -10.62 18.80
N SER A 67 9.62 -9.95 18.41
CA SER A 67 10.45 -10.33 17.24
C SER A 67 11.74 -11.04 17.62
N ASP A 68 11.95 -11.28 18.92
CA ASP A 68 13.14 -11.90 19.51
C ASP A 68 14.44 -11.17 19.11
N HIS A 69 14.43 -9.84 19.21
CA HIS A 69 15.63 -9.03 19.06
C HIS A 69 16.16 -8.62 20.43
N ARG A 70 17.43 -8.94 20.68
CA ARG A 70 18.15 -8.52 21.89
C ARG A 70 18.85 -7.16 21.74
N SER A 71 19.03 -6.72 20.51
CA SER A 71 19.76 -5.49 20.17
C SER A 71 18.87 -4.50 19.43
N ASN A 72 19.41 -3.29 19.22
CA ASN A 72 18.76 -2.22 18.46
C ASN A 72 18.72 -2.48 16.93
N ALA A 73 19.16 -3.66 16.45
CA ALA A 73 19.08 -4.00 15.02
C ALA A 73 17.65 -3.92 14.46
N VAL A 74 16.65 -4.11 15.31
CA VAL A 74 15.23 -3.98 14.96
C VAL A 74 14.85 -2.58 14.46
N GLU A 75 15.61 -1.55 14.85
CA GLU A 75 15.33 -0.16 14.50
C GLU A 75 15.53 0.12 13.01
N ILE A 76 16.36 -0.70 12.32
CA ILE A 76 16.55 -0.65 10.86
C ILE A 76 15.22 -0.96 10.13
N TYR A 77 14.28 -1.64 10.80
CA TYR A 77 12.97 -1.96 10.25
C TYR A 77 11.93 -0.85 10.47
N LYS A 78 12.26 0.24 11.18
CA LYS A 78 11.41 1.42 11.26
C LYS A 78 11.44 2.14 9.92
N ARG A 79 10.40 1.91 9.12
CA ARG A 79 10.18 2.65 7.87
C ARG A 79 9.01 3.59 8.07
N GLN A 80 9.14 4.82 7.58
CA GLN A 80 8.03 5.76 7.58
C GLN A 80 6.92 5.21 6.67
N SER A 81 5.71 5.09 7.19
CA SER A 81 4.55 4.77 6.36
C SER A 81 4.15 6.00 5.53
N ILE A 82 3.54 5.77 4.37
CA ILE A 82 3.03 6.86 3.51
C ILE A 82 2.05 7.75 4.29
N GLU A 83 1.22 7.13 5.13
CA GLU A 83 0.29 7.83 6.00
C GLU A 83 1.01 8.72 7.01
N MET A 84 2.08 8.21 7.64
CA MET A 84 2.90 8.99 8.56
C MET A 84 3.55 10.18 7.84
N SER A 85 4.10 9.97 6.64
CA SER A 85 4.66 11.07 5.83
C SER A 85 3.60 12.09 5.42
N ARG A 86 2.38 11.65 5.07
CA ARG A 86 1.26 12.55 4.77
C ARG A 86 0.87 13.37 5.98
N ASN A 87 0.71 12.75 7.15
CA ASN A 87 0.36 13.44 8.39
C ASN A 87 1.43 14.48 8.78
N ILE A 88 2.72 14.16 8.60
CA ILE A 88 3.81 15.11 8.82
C ILE A 88 3.70 16.27 7.82
N SER A 89 3.47 15.97 6.55
CA SER A 89 3.30 17.00 5.51
C SER A 89 2.13 17.94 5.83
N ASP A 90 0.97 17.38 6.19
CA ASP A 90 -0.25 18.13 6.49
C ASP A 90 -0.07 19.03 7.72
N ALA A 91 0.62 18.54 8.75
CA ALA A 91 0.93 19.32 9.95
C ALA A 91 1.91 20.49 9.70
N LEU A 92 2.75 20.38 8.66
CA LEU A 92 3.71 21.41 8.27
C LEU A 92 3.14 22.40 7.24
N GLN A 93 1.97 22.12 6.64
CA GLN A 93 1.33 23.07 5.74
C GLN A 93 0.92 24.34 6.52
N PRO A 94 1.12 25.53 5.94
CA PRO A 94 0.66 26.75 6.57
C PRO A 94 -0.87 26.71 6.74
N PRO A 95 -1.41 27.32 7.82
CA PRO A 95 -2.85 27.41 8.00
C PRO A 95 -3.48 28.09 6.78
N LEU A 96 -4.58 27.53 6.29
CA LEU A 96 -5.30 28.12 5.16
C LEU A 96 -5.65 29.57 5.50
N PRO A 97 -5.49 30.51 4.54
CA PRO A 97 -5.84 31.89 4.78
C PRO A 97 -7.30 31.96 5.23
N ALA A 98 -7.56 32.68 6.32
CA ALA A 98 -8.91 32.90 6.80
C ALA A 98 -9.71 33.54 5.66
N VAL A 99 -10.72 32.83 5.17
CA VAL A 99 -11.66 33.38 4.21
C VAL A 99 -12.51 34.36 5.02
N SER A 100 -12.18 35.65 4.96
CA SER A 100 -13.12 36.68 5.37
C SER A 100 -14.32 36.61 4.42
N ASP A 101 -15.53 36.54 4.98
CA ASP A 101 -16.81 36.54 4.26
C ASP A 101 -17.11 37.90 3.59
N ASP A 102 -16.12 38.47 2.91
CA ASP A 102 -16.29 39.69 2.14
C ASP A 102 -16.31 39.34 0.67
N LYS A 103 -17.51 39.45 0.10
CA LYS A 103 -17.74 39.49 -1.33
C LYS A 103 -16.81 40.55 -1.95
N GLU A 104 -16.21 40.16 -3.08
CA GLU A 104 -15.44 41.00 -4.02
C GLU A 104 -13.91 40.98 -3.86
N ASN A 105 -13.29 40.17 -4.72
CA ASN A 105 -12.37 40.58 -5.79
C ASN A 105 -11.35 39.45 -5.99
N ILE A 106 -11.49 38.72 -7.10
CA ILE A 106 -10.59 37.63 -7.48
C ILE A 106 -9.30 38.25 -8.03
N PRO A 107 -8.12 38.12 -7.37
CA PRO A 107 -6.87 38.33 -8.06
C PRO A 107 -6.56 37.04 -8.81
N THR A 108 -6.62 37.11 -10.14
CA THR A 108 -6.07 36.13 -11.08
C THR A 108 -4.72 35.64 -10.58
N ILE A 109 -4.63 34.35 -10.25
CA ILE A 109 -3.40 33.68 -9.84
C ILE A 109 -2.42 33.76 -11.02
N SER A 110 -1.46 34.69 -10.93
CA SER A 110 -0.26 34.66 -11.75
C SER A 110 0.52 33.41 -11.35
N ASN A 111 0.65 32.49 -12.30
CA ASN A 111 1.49 31.31 -12.22
C ASN A 111 2.90 31.66 -11.70
N VAL A 112 3.16 31.45 -10.41
CA VAL A 112 4.53 31.40 -9.89
C VAL A 112 5.07 30.02 -10.21
N SER A 113 5.60 29.93 -11.42
CA SER A 113 6.52 28.88 -11.86
C SER A 113 7.70 28.85 -10.90
N CYS A 114 7.79 27.82 -10.05
CA CYS A 114 9.06 27.42 -9.47
C CYS A 114 9.91 26.80 -10.59
N SER A 115 10.86 27.58 -11.10
CA SER A 115 11.77 27.19 -12.17
C SER A 115 12.67 26.05 -11.67
N ARG A 116 12.42 24.84 -12.17
CA ARG A 116 13.39 23.74 -12.18
C ARG A 116 14.43 24.07 -13.27
N PRO A 117 15.75 23.95 -13.03
CA PRO A 117 16.73 24.17 -14.08
C PRO A 117 16.49 23.17 -15.22
N THR A 118 16.28 23.71 -16.41
CA THR A 118 16.07 22.98 -17.66
C THR A 118 17.41 22.61 -18.29
N ASP A 119 17.62 21.31 -18.53
CA ASP A 119 18.34 20.81 -19.69
C ASP A 119 17.43 19.87 -20.48
N GLN A 120 17.52 19.98 -21.80
CA GLN A 120 16.48 19.72 -22.79
C GLN A 120 16.26 18.22 -23.11
N LYS A 121 15.01 17.82 -23.36
CA LYS A 121 14.55 17.28 -24.67
C LYS A 121 13.01 17.11 -24.69
N ALA A 122 12.38 17.80 -25.62
CA ALA A 122 10.95 17.74 -25.89
C ALA A 122 10.55 16.45 -26.63
N GLN A 123 9.41 15.86 -26.26
CA GLN A 123 8.53 15.11 -27.18
C GLN A 123 7.09 14.96 -26.61
N SER A 124 6.20 15.79 -27.16
CA SER A 124 4.77 15.57 -27.49
C SER A 124 3.90 14.65 -26.61
N ASN A 125 3.04 15.25 -25.78
CA ASN A 125 1.87 14.62 -25.15
C ASN A 125 0.60 15.08 -25.88
N ASN A 126 -0.26 14.18 -26.36
CA ASN A 126 -1.67 14.49 -26.62
C ASN A 126 -2.67 13.31 -26.59
N ASP A 127 -2.28 12.07 -26.23
CA ASP A 127 -3.20 10.92 -26.35
C ASP A 127 -3.74 10.34 -25.01
N GLU A 128 -3.35 10.84 -23.84
CA GLU A 128 -3.74 10.20 -22.55
C GLU A 128 -5.02 10.74 -21.90
N ASN A 129 -5.54 11.90 -22.32
CA ASN A 129 -6.69 12.52 -21.65
C ASN A 129 -8.06 11.93 -22.06
N GLU A 130 -8.14 11.20 -23.18
CA GLU A 130 -9.37 10.55 -23.64
C GLU A 130 -9.70 9.26 -22.84
N LEU A 131 -8.67 8.57 -22.32
CA LEU A 131 -8.83 7.25 -21.68
C LEU A 131 -9.44 7.36 -20.27
N ILE A 132 -9.14 8.44 -19.55
CA ILE A 132 -9.62 8.68 -18.18
C ILE A 132 -11.13 8.98 -18.17
N ILE A 133 -11.64 9.70 -19.19
CA ILE A 133 -13.07 10.04 -19.27
C ILE A 133 -13.93 8.81 -19.58
N HIS A 134 -13.43 7.86 -20.37
CA HIS A 134 -14.20 6.65 -20.72
C HIS A 134 -14.33 5.65 -19.56
N VAL A 135 -13.29 5.53 -18.71
CA VAL A 135 -13.32 4.68 -17.52
C VAL A 135 -14.30 5.23 -16.47
N LEU A 136 -14.31 6.54 -16.26
CA LEU A 136 -15.18 7.18 -15.26
C LEU A 136 -16.67 7.21 -15.69
N LYS A 137 -16.98 7.23 -16.98
CA LYS A 137 -18.36 7.05 -17.48
C LYS A 137 -18.87 5.61 -17.31
N SER A 138 -17.99 4.62 -17.36
CA SER A 138 -18.35 3.21 -17.22
C SER A 138 -18.69 2.81 -15.77
N ALA A 139 -18.11 3.49 -14.77
CA ALA A 139 -18.32 3.19 -13.35
C ALA A 139 -19.66 3.69 -12.77
N LYS A 140 -20.42 4.53 -13.49
CA LYS A 140 -21.71 5.07 -13.02
C LYS A 140 -22.93 4.17 -13.30
N ARG A 141 -22.72 2.91 -13.73
CA ARG A 141 -23.82 1.99 -14.09
C ARG A 141 -23.75 0.67 -13.32
N LEU A 142 -23.73 0.72 -11.99
CA LEU A 142 -24.10 -0.42 -11.16
C LEU A 142 -25.31 -0.05 -10.31
N LYS A 143 -26.44 -0.70 -10.65
CA LYS A 143 -27.68 -0.63 -9.89
C LYS A 143 -27.46 -1.30 -8.54
N VAL A 144 -27.89 -0.63 -7.48
CA VAL A 144 -28.09 -1.21 -6.15
C VAL A 144 -29.08 -2.37 -6.30
N VAL A 145 -28.63 -3.59 -6.03
CA VAL A 145 -29.50 -4.75 -5.84
C VAL A 145 -29.54 -5.01 -4.34
N SER A 146 -30.68 -4.62 -3.73
CA SER A 146 -31.04 -5.00 -2.37
C SER A 146 -31.23 -6.51 -2.32
N PHE A 147 -30.60 -7.20 -1.38
CA PHE A 147 -30.83 -8.62 -1.12
C PHE A 147 -31.44 -8.76 0.27
N ASP A 148 -32.68 -9.24 0.28
CA ASP A 148 -33.55 -9.30 1.44
C ASP A 148 -32.96 -10.10 2.61
N GLY A 149 -33.29 -9.62 3.81
CA GLY A 149 -32.81 -10.12 5.08
C GLY A 149 -33.21 -11.57 5.36
N LYS A 150 -32.22 -12.34 5.81
CA LYS A 150 -32.44 -13.57 6.58
C LYS A 150 -31.37 -13.69 7.65
N VAL A 151 -31.76 -13.44 8.90
CA VAL A 151 -30.96 -13.68 10.10
C VAL A 151 -30.93 -15.20 10.31
N MET A 152 -29.75 -15.80 10.30
CA MET A 152 -29.56 -17.20 10.72
C MET A 152 -29.15 -17.19 12.19
N SER A 153 -30.06 -17.62 13.06
CA SER A 153 -29.83 -17.89 14.47
C SER A 153 -28.95 -19.15 14.62
N PHE A 154 -27.90 -19.05 15.43
CA PHE A 154 -27.16 -20.19 15.94
C PHE A 154 -27.69 -20.51 17.34
N ASP A 155 -28.34 -21.66 17.49
CA ASP A 155 -28.56 -22.26 18.80
C ASP A 155 -27.36 -23.13 19.18
N MET A 156 -27.11 -23.16 20.48
CA MET A 156 -25.96 -23.72 21.20
C MET A 156 -25.88 -25.25 21.17
#